data_AF-G3LLG7-F1
#
_entry.id   AF-G3LLG7-F1
#
_cell.length_a   1.000
_cell.length_b   1.000
_cell.length_c   1.000
_cell.angle_alpha   90.00
_cell.angle_beta   90.00
_cell.angle_gamma   90.00
#
_symmetry.space_group_name_H-M   'P 1'
#
loop_
_entity.id
_entity.type
_entity.pdbx_description
1 polymer ?
#
loop_
_entity_poly.entity_id
_entity_poly.type
_entity_poly.pdbx_seq_one_letter_code
_entity_poly.pdbx_strand_id
1 'polypeptide(L)'
;LRCFSRLLDRPDRSLADTLSRLRRFASVEELFSPVSRAICDEFFYILEQDPLLPEYLGGGAFLSFLLEIFRTQAPHDCLSLDRVLDVLLEFPQSHMIFEHVVNALACGCKTATLILTECPYSGPYPYLALACHLLKREELMVQWWRSLH
;
A
#
# COMPACT_ATOMS: atom_id res chain seq x y z
N LEU A 1 4.53 8.84 -9.42
CA LEU A 1 5.90 9.07 -9.95
C LEU A 1 5.98 9.82 -11.29
N ARG A 2 5.07 9.60 -12.26
CA ARG A 2 5.09 10.31 -13.57
C ARG A 2 4.79 11.82 -13.51
N CYS A 3 4.11 12.28 -12.47
CA CYS A 3 3.74 13.70 -12.33
C CYS A 3 4.96 14.58 -11.99
N PHE A 4 5.86 14.10 -11.12
CA PHE A 4 7.07 14.81 -10.75
C PHE A 4 8.07 14.89 -11.91
N SER A 5 8.24 13.81 -12.68
CA SER A 5 9.13 13.81 -13.84
C SER A 5 8.65 14.79 -14.93
N ARG A 6 7.33 14.85 -15.19
CA ARG A 6 6.74 15.79 -16.15
C ARG A 6 6.84 17.26 -15.73
N LEU A 7 6.96 17.54 -14.43
CA LEU A 7 7.16 18.89 -13.92
C LEU A 7 8.60 19.38 -14.18
N LEU A 8 9.56 18.46 -14.18
CA LEU A 8 10.98 18.72 -14.43
C LEU A 8 11.33 18.77 -15.94
N ASP A 9 10.54 18.12 -16.79
CA ASP A 9 10.74 18.08 -18.25
C ASP A 9 10.24 19.34 -19.01
N ARG A 10 9.83 20.41 -18.32
CA ARG A 10 9.43 21.65 -19.02
C ARG A 10 10.65 22.36 -19.62
N PRO A 11 10.56 22.86 -20.87
CA PRO A 11 11.69 23.44 -21.61
C PRO A 11 12.06 24.87 -21.18
N ASP A 12 11.44 25.41 -20.12
CA ASP A 12 11.77 26.73 -19.58
C ASP A 12 13.03 26.65 -18.70
N ARG A 13 14.18 26.61 -19.37
CA ARG A 13 15.52 26.60 -18.74
C ARG A 13 15.71 27.71 -17.70
N SER A 14 15.04 28.85 -17.87
CA SER A 14 15.04 29.97 -16.92
C SER A 14 14.48 29.60 -15.54
N LEU A 15 13.38 28.84 -15.48
CA LEU A 15 12.79 28.39 -14.22
C LEU A 15 13.60 27.25 -13.59
N ALA A 16 14.14 26.33 -14.40
CA ALA A 16 15.01 25.27 -13.92
C ALA A 16 16.32 25.80 -13.32
N ASP A 17 16.96 26.78 -13.96
CA ASP A 17 18.16 27.45 -13.44
C ASP A 17 17.87 28.31 -12.21
N THR A 18 16.68 28.90 -12.12
CA THR A 18 16.27 29.68 -10.95
C THR A 18 15.91 28.78 -9.77
N LEU A 19 15.22 27.66 -10.01
CA LEU A 19 14.87 26.67 -8.98
C LEU A 19 16.09 25.89 -8.48
N SER A 20 17.02 25.52 -9.37
CA SER A 20 18.29 24.88 -9.00
C SER A 20 19.19 25.80 -8.17
N ARG A 21 19.09 27.12 -8.34
CA ARG A 21 19.80 28.12 -7.53
C ARG A 21 19.09 28.48 -6.22
N LEU A 22 17.78 28.21 -6.08
CA LEU A 22 16.98 28.66 -4.93
C LEU A 22 16.68 27.61 -3.87
N ARG A 23 16.81 26.31 -4.14
CA ARG A 23 16.67 25.28 -3.09
C ARG A 23 17.37 24.01 -3.54
N ARG A 24 18.27 23.49 -2.70
CA ARG A 24 18.60 22.06 -2.73
C ARG A 24 17.30 21.33 -2.48
N PHE A 25 16.65 20.84 -3.53
CA PHE A 25 15.53 19.94 -3.36
C PHE A 25 16.05 18.73 -2.59
N ALA A 26 15.45 18.46 -1.44
CA ALA A 26 15.73 17.25 -0.70
C ALA A 26 15.47 16.05 -1.63
N SER A 27 16.32 15.03 -1.52
CA SER A 27 16.17 13.81 -2.31
C SER A 27 14.83 13.12 -2.02
N VAL A 28 14.40 12.23 -2.90
CA VAL A 28 13.16 11.47 -2.71
C VAL A 28 13.23 10.66 -1.41
N GLU A 29 14.38 10.06 -1.10
CA GLU A 29 14.63 9.38 0.17
C GLU A 29 14.46 10.30 1.39
N GLU A 30 14.97 11.54 1.33
CA GLU A 30 14.81 12.53 2.41
C GLU A 30 13.37 13.01 2.55
N LEU A 31 12.62 13.07 1.45
CA LEU A 31 11.22 13.50 1.44
C LEU A 31 10.24 12.37 1.77
N PHE A 32 10.62 11.11 1.58
CA PHE A 32 9.72 9.97 1.72
C PHE A 32 9.10 9.91 3.12
N SER A 33 9.91 9.93 4.17
CA SER A 33 9.42 9.84 5.54
C SER A 33 8.47 10.99 5.92
N PRO A 34 8.83 12.28 5.80
CA PRO A 34 7.94 13.37 6.20
C PRO A 34 6.68 13.46 5.34
N VAL A 35 6.77 13.17 4.04
CA VAL A 35 5.61 13.20 3.14
C VAL A 35 4.67 12.04 3.41
N SER A 36 5.18 10.81 3.52
CA SER A 36 4.35 9.64 3.78
C SER A 36 3.66 9.73 5.14
N ARG A 37 4.35 10.24 6.18
CA ARG A 37 3.72 10.48 7.48
C ARG A 37 2.60 11.51 7.41
N ALA A 38 2.83 12.66 6.77
CA ALA A 38 1.79 13.67 6.60
C ALA A 38 0.57 13.15 5.80
N ILE A 39 0.81 12.29 4.81
CA ILE A 39 -0.28 11.61 4.09
C ILE A 39 -1.02 10.65 5.02
N CYS A 40 -0.31 9.86 5.82
CA CYS A 40 -0.91 8.91 6.75
C CYS A 40 -1.69 9.62 7.87
N ASP A 41 -1.18 10.73 8.41
CA ASP A 41 -1.88 11.58 9.38
C ASP A 41 -3.25 11.99 8.84
N GLU A 42 -3.29 12.58 7.64
CA GLU A 42 -4.55 13.02 7.02
C GLU A 42 -5.45 11.83 6.68
N PHE A 43 -4.86 10.74 6.17
CA PHE A 43 -5.60 9.53 5.82
C PHE A 43 -6.31 8.93 7.03
N PHE A 44 -5.61 8.75 8.15
CA PHE A 44 -6.20 8.21 9.37
C PHE A 44 -7.15 9.19 10.03
N TYR A 45 -6.87 10.50 9.99
CA TYR A 45 -7.81 11.52 10.45
C TYR A 45 -9.16 11.43 9.73
N ILE A 46 -9.15 11.24 8.39
CA ILE A 46 -10.36 11.06 7.58
C ILE A 46 -11.06 9.74 7.92
N LEU A 47 -10.31 8.65 8.08
CA LEU A 47 -10.89 7.34 8.46
C LEU A 47 -11.59 7.38 9.81
N GLU A 48 -11.10 8.16 10.76
CA GLU A 48 -11.73 8.33 12.09
C GLU A 48 -13.05 9.11 12.04
N GLN A 49 -13.32 9.89 10.98
CA GLN A 49 -14.54 10.70 10.88
C GLN A 49 -15.79 9.87 10.51
N ASP A 50 -15.62 8.72 9.86
CA ASP A 50 -16.73 7.89 9.38
C ASP A 50 -16.44 6.40 9.63
N PRO A 51 -17.19 5.73 10.53
CA PRO A 51 -16.95 4.33 10.88
C PRO A 51 -17.21 3.34 9.73
N LEU A 52 -17.91 3.75 8.66
CA LEU A 52 -18.13 2.90 7.48
C LEU A 52 -16.99 2.98 6.46
N LEU A 53 -16.17 4.03 6.53
CA LEU A 53 -15.13 4.29 5.55
C LEU A 53 -13.98 3.26 5.58
N PRO A 54 -13.50 2.78 6.75
CA PRO A 54 -12.46 1.76 6.79
C PRO A 54 -12.83 0.46 6.08
N GLU A 55 -14.09 -0.01 6.22
CA GLU A 55 -14.56 -1.22 5.54
C GLU A 55 -14.57 -1.02 4.01
N TYR A 56 -15.16 0.08 3.56
CA TYR A 56 -15.28 0.42 2.15
C TYR A 56 -13.91 0.59 1.48
N LEU A 57 -12.99 1.33 2.12
CA LEU A 57 -11.66 1.58 1.56
C LEU A 57 -10.73 0.37 1.69
N GLY A 58 -10.77 -0.33 2.83
CA GLY A 58 -9.91 -1.46 3.14
C GLY A 58 -10.03 -2.58 2.11
N GLY A 59 -11.25 -3.03 1.83
CA GLY A 59 -11.50 -4.06 0.82
C GLY A 59 -11.41 -3.59 -0.64
N GLY A 60 -11.41 -2.28 -0.87
CA GLY A 60 -11.44 -1.67 -2.20
C GLY A 60 -10.12 -1.00 -2.58
N ALA A 61 -10.09 0.33 -2.45
CA ALA A 61 -9.00 1.16 -2.95
C ALA A 61 -7.67 0.89 -2.23
N PHE A 62 -7.71 0.63 -0.93
CA PHE A 62 -6.50 0.41 -0.13
C PHE A 62 -5.85 -0.94 -0.42
N LEU A 63 -6.64 -2.03 -0.51
CA LEU A 63 -6.13 -3.32 -0.98
C LEU A 63 -5.56 -3.23 -2.40
N SER A 64 -6.22 -2.49 -3.29
CA SER A 64 -5.73 -2.26 -4.66
C SER A 64 -4.39 -1.51 -4.67
N PHE A 65 -4.23 -0.52 -3.79
CA PHE A 65 -2.98 0.21 -3.59
C PHE A 65 -1.84 -0.70 -3.10
N LEU A 66 -2.11 -1.58 -2.12
CA LEU A 66 -1.11 -2.55 -1.65
C LEU A 66 -0.68 -3.51 -2.76
N LEU A 67 -1.62 -3.97 -3.58
CA LEU A 67 -1.32 -4.82 -4.75
C LEU A 67 -0.52 -4.10 -5.83
N GLU A 68 -0.80 -2.81 -6.05
CA GLU A 68 -0.04 -2.00 -7.01
C GLU A 68 1.43 -1.87 -6.56
N ILE A 69 1.66 -1.58 -5.28
CA ILE A 69 3.02 -1.50 -4.72
C ILE A 69 3.70 -2.87 -4.78
N PHE A 70 3.00 -3.93 -4.38
CA PHE A 70 3.54 -5.30 -4.36
C PHE A 70 3.85 -5.84 -5.76
N ARG A 71 3.26 -5.25 -6.80
CA ARG A 71 3.21 -5.72 -8.19
C ARG A 71 2.39 -6.99 -8.34
N THR A 72 1.42 -6.93 -9.24
CA THR A 72 0.54 -8.05 -9.58
C THR A 72 1.23 -9.16 -10.36
N GLN A 73 2.43 -8.94 -10.90
CA GLN A 73 3.21 -9.95 -11.60
C GLN A 73 4.55 -10.13 -10.92
N ALA A 74 5.02 -11.38 -10.89
CA ALA A 74 6.34 -11.68 -10.36
C ALA A 74 7.44 -11.07 -11.28
N PRO A 75 8.59 -10.66 -10.72
CA PRO A 75 8.92 -10.64 -9.29
C PRO A 75 8.20 -9.52 -8.53
N HIS A 76 7.65 -9.86 -7.35
CA HIS A 76 6.98 -8.91 -6.47
C HIS A 76 7.96 -7.92 -5.84
N ASP A 77 7.50 -6.70 -5.60
CA ASP A 77 8.29 -5.61 -5.01
C ASP A 77 8.08 -5.55 -3.50
N CYS A 78 8.56 -6.60 -2.82
CA CYS A 78 8.44 -6.74 -1.38
C CYS A 78 9.08 -5.56 -0.63
N LEU A 79 10.23 -5.06 -1.12
CA LEU A 79 10.95 -3.97 -0.48
C LEU A 79 10.16 -2.66 -0.47
N SER A 80 9.51 -2.32 -1.59
CA SER A 80 8.68 -1.12 -1.65
C SER A 80 7.43 -1.26 -0.78
N LEU A 81 6.81 -2.44 -0.78
CA LEU A 81 5.68 -2.72 0.10
C LEU A 81 6.10 -2.60 1.57
N ASP A 82 7.23 -3.18 1.94
CA ASP A 82 7.73 -3.15 3.31
C ASP A 82 7.96 -1.72 3.81
N ARG A 83 8.57 -0.86 2.99
CA ARG A 83 8.74 0.57 3.34
C ARG A 83 7.42 1.30 3.55
N VAL A 84 6.38 0.96 2.78
CA VAL A 84 5.05 1.57 2.94
C VAL A 84 4.37 1.05 4.20
N LEU A 85 4.47 -0.24 4.47
CA LEU A 85 3.93 -0.86 5.68
C LEU A 85 4.61 -0.32 6.95
N ASP A 86 5.93 -0.09 6.92
CA ASP A 86 6.65 0.50 8.05
C ASP A 86 6.04 1.86 8.43
N VAL A 87 5.76 2.73 7.45
CA VAL A 87 5.14 4.03 7.73
C VAL A 87 3.70 3.87 8.21
N LEU A 88 2.90 3.01 7.58
CA LEU A 88 1.49 2.82 7.97
C LEU A 88 1.35 2.27 9.40
N LEU A 89 2.22 1.32 9.78
CA LEU A 89 2.16 0.65 11.09
C LEU A 89 2.69 1.51 12.24
N GLU A 90 3.39 2.63 11.96
CA GLU A 90 3.71 3.63 12.98
C GLU A 90 2.45 4.28 13.58
N PHE A 91 1.31 4.23 12.86
CA PHE A 91 0.06 4.83 13.29
C PHE A 91 -0.77 3.81 14.08
N PRO A 92 -1.16 4.11 15.33
CA PRO A 92 -2.04 3.25 16.12
C PRO A 92 -3.36 2.92 15.41
N GLN A 93 -3.89 3.87 14.62
CA GLN A 93 -5.12 3.75 13.83
C GLN A 93 -5.03 2.74 12.68
N SER A 94 -3.83 2.25 12.34
CA SER A 94 -3.63 1.29 11.25
C SER A 94 -4.51 0.04 11.37
N HIS A 95 -4.83 -0.39 12.59
CA HIS A 95 -5.75 -1.50 12.84
C HIS A 95 -7.11 -1.32 12.16
N MET A 96 -7.63 -0.08 12.12
CA MET A 96 -8.95 0.23 11.57
C MET A 96 -9.10 -0.20 10.11
N ILE A 97 -8.01 -0.14 9.33
CA ILE A 97 -8.05 -0.51 7.91
C ILE A 97 -7.48 -1.90 7.65
N PHE A 98 -6.44 -2.31 8.38
CA PHE A 98 -5.81 -3.61 8.14
C PHE A 98 -6.71 -4.79 8.52
N GLU A 99 -7.61 -4.63 9.49
CA GLU A 99 -8.64 -5.64 9.78
C GLU A 99 -9.50 -5.92 8.53
N HIS A 100 -9.95 -4.88 7.84
CA HIS A 100 -10.75 -5.02 6.63
C HIS A 100 -9.95 -5.52 5.43
N VAL A 101 -8.68 -5.13 5.30
CA VAL A 101 -7.77 -5.69 4.27
C VAL A 101 -7.60 -7.18 4.46
N VAL A 102 -7.36 -7.61 5.70
CA VAL A 102 -7.21 -9.02 6.04
C VAL A 102 -8.50 -9.76 5.74
N ASN A 103 -9.64 -9.25 6.19
CA ASN A 103 -10.94 -9.86 5.90
C ASN A 103 -11.20 -9.98 4.40
N ALA A 104 -10.90 -8.93 3.63
CA ALA A 104 -11.03 -8.92 2.18
C ALA A 104 -10.08 -9.92 1.50
N LEU A 105 -8.84 -10.04 1.99
CA LEU A 105 -7.90 -11.06 1.52
C LEU A 105 -8.39 -12.46 1.85
N ALA A 106 -8.92 -12.71 3.05
CA ALA A 106 -9.46 -14.01 3.44
C ALA A 106 -10.70 -14.38 2.61
N CYS A 107 -11.62 -13.44 2.39
CA CYS A 107 -12.85 -13.65 1.61
C CYS A 107 -12.60 -13.73 0.10
N GLY A 108 -11.65 -12.94 -0.43
CA GLY A 108 -11.27 -12.86 -1.84
C GLY A 108 -10.30 -13.96 -2.26
N CYS A 109 -9.44 -14.41 -1.35
CA CYS A 109 -8.73 -15.68 -1.45
C CYS A 109 -9.68 -16.81 -1.07
N LYS A 110 -10.79 -16.97 -1.81
CA LYS A 110 -11.53 -18.22 -1.79
C LYS A 110 -10.51 -19.31 -2.07
N THR A 111 -10.19 -20.11 -1.06
CA THR A 111 -9.35 -21.29 -1.15
C THR A 111 -9.95 -22.14 -2.25
N ALA A 112 -9.40 -21.99 -3.46
CA ALA A 112 -9.94 -22.63 -4.63
C ALA A 112 -10.00 -24.13 -4.33
N THR A 113 -11.19 -24.72 -4.43
CA THR A 113 -11.27 -26.15 -4.69
C THR A 113 -10.52 -26.34 -5.99
N LEU A 114 -9.30 -26.88 -5.89
CA LEU A 114 -8.43 -27.23 -7.01
C LEU A 114 -9.19 -28.15 -7.98
N ILE A 115 -9.92 -27.57 -8.93
CA ILE A 115 -10.35 -28.28 -10.12
C ILE A 115 -9.31 -27.96 -11.19
N LEU A 116 -8.21 -28.69 -11.09
CA LEU A 116 -7.22 -28.79 -12.15
C LEU A 116 -7.73 -29.82 -13.15
N THR A 117 -8.18 -29.37 -14.30
CA THR A 117 -8.26 -30.26 -15.46
C THR A 117 -7.32 -29.83 -16.59
N GLU A 118 -7.05 -28.53 -16.80
CA GLU A 118 -6.28 -28.14 -18.00
C GLU A 118 -5.29 -26.95 -17.81
N CYS A 119 -5.21 -26.26 -16.65
CA CYS A 119 -4.20 -25.21 -16.43
C CYS A 119 -4.00 -24.82 -14.94
N PRO A 120 -2.78 -24.87 -14.37
CA PRO A 120 -2.54 -24.92 -12.93
C PRO A 120 -2.34 -23.59 -12.17
N TYR A 121 -3.04 -22.52 -12.56
CA TYR A 121 -3.00 -21.26 -11.80
C TYR A 121 -4.32 -21.06 -11.03
N SER A 122 -4.31 -21.67 -9.85
CA SER A 122 -5.22 -21.54 -8.72
C SER A 122 -5.33 -20.11 -8.17
N GLY A 123 -6.53 -19.51 -8.16
CA GLY A 123 -6.79 -18.15 -7.63
C GLY A 123 -5.99 -17.04 -8.34
N PRO A 124 -6.31 -15.74 -8.14
CA PRO A 124 -5.37 -14.70 -8.53
C PRO A 124 -4.17 -14.76 -7.57
N TYR A 125 -3.14 -15.52 -7.97
CA TYR A 125 -1.82 -15.69 -7.32
C TYR A 125 -1.30 -14.44 -6.56
N PRO A 126 -1.50 -13.19 -7.03
CA PRO A 126 -1.02 -11.99 -6.33
C PRO A 126 -1.67 -11.72 -4.97
N TYR A 127 -2.94 -12.06 -4.77
CA TYR A 127 -3.63 -11.79 -3.50
C TYR A 127 -3.16 -12.75 -2.42
N LEU A 128 -2.98 -14.03 -2.76
CA LEU A 128 -2.40 -15.02 -1.85
C LEU A 128 -0.92 -14.68 -1.55
N ALA A 129 -0.15 -14.31 -2.56
CA ALA A 129 1.23 -13.88 -2.37
C ALA A 129 1.33 -12.62 -1.48
N LEU A 130 0.44 -11.66 -1.66
CA LEU A 130 0.33 -10.49 -0.79
C LEU A 130 -0.01 -10.90 0.65
N ALA A 131 -1.06 -11.71 0.84
CA ALA A 131 -1.45 -12.19 2.18
C ALA A 131 -0.29 -12.91 2.89
N CYS A 132 0.40 -13.82 2.19
CA CYS A 132 1.57 -14.51 2.71
C CYS A 132 2.73 -13.55 3.05
N HIS A 133 2.91 -12.46 2.30
CA HIS A 133 3.92 -11.46 2.62
C HIS A 133 3.53 -10.61 3.83
N LEU A 134 2.28 -10.14 3.89
CA LEU A 134 1.76 -9.35 5.02
C LEU A 134 1.87 -10.13 6.35
N LEU A 135 1.53 -11.42 6.33
CA LEU A 135 1.57 -12.28 7.52
C LEU A 135 2.98 -12.59 8.04
N LYS A 136 4.05 -12.17 7.35
CA LYS A 136 5.41 -12.22 7.91
C LYS A 136 5.64 -11.17 8.99
N ARG A 137 4.79 -10.14 9.05
CA ARG A 137 4.85 -9.08 10.07
C ARG A 137 3.97 -9.45 11.24
N GLU A 138 4.54 -9.39 12.44
CA GLU A 138 3.86 -9.78 13.68
C GLU A 138 2.62 -8.91 13.93
N GLU A 139 2.73 -7.60 13.70
CA GLU A 139 1.65 -6.64 13.91
C GLU A 139 0.42 -6.99 13.06
N LEU A 140 0.64 -7.33 11.79
CA LEU A 140 -0.44 -7.70 10.86
C LEU A 140 -0.97 -9.11 11.14
N MET A 141 -0.12 -10.03 11.58
CA MET A 141 -0.56 -11.36 12.03
C MET A 141 -1.48 -11.27 13.25
N VAL A 142 -1.16 -10.38 14.21
CA VAL A 142 -2.02 -10.12 15.37
C VAL A 142 -3.37 -9.53 14.94
N GLN A 143 -3.39 -8.59 13.98
CA GLN A 143 -4.65 -8.07 13.45
C GLN A 143 -5.46 -9.18 12.76
N TRP A 144 -4.81 -10.07 12.01
CA TRP A 144 -5.48 -11.21 11.39
C TRP A 144 -6.11 -12.15 12.41
N TRP A 145 -5.40 -12.45 13.50
CA TRP A 145 -5.95 -13.30 14.55
C TRP A 145 -7.20 -12.69 15.21
N ARG A 146 -7.20 -11.35 15.37
CA ARG A 146 -8.34 -10.61 15.94
C ARG A 146 -9.54 -10.59 15.02
N SER A 147 -9.34 -10.48 13.70
CA SER A 147 -10.43 -10.42 12.71
C SER A 147 -11.17 -11.76 12.52
N LEU A 148 -10.69 -12.85 13.13
CA LEU A 148 -11.31 -14.18 13.06
C LEU A 148 -12.32 -14.44 14.20
N HIS A 149 -12.51 -13.48 15.10
CA HIS A 149 -13.41 -13.54 16.27
C HIS A 149 -14.47 -12.44 16.18
#